data_AF-A0A424JQS1-F1
#
_entry.id   AF-A0A424JQS1-F1
#
_cell.length_a   1.000
_cell.length_b   1.000
_cell.length_c   1.000
_cell.angle_alpha   90.00
_cell.angle_beta   90.00
_cell.angle_gamma   90.00
#
_symmetry.space_group_name_H-M   'P 1'
#
loop_
_entity.id
_entity.type
_entity.pdbx_description
1 polymer ?
#
loop_
_entity_poly.entity_id
_entity_poly.type
_entity_poly.pdbx_seq_one_letter_code
_entity_poly.pdbx_strand_id
1 'polypeptide(L)'
;MASGEQVLLNPADFGIVPAGGVQLPGVEVRGSDAGNIIYASSNSSVYGGDNSDSLYSVDGYTDNVLVGEEGSDRFVIASSGDYVVGGSLIENANSFGLTPYLAEVDSVPDLFYLTNSGSGASDNASLIADFRIGVDRVFVDGEERGGEWSSLKADLALLGFNFNAAPMLRESLRSISREFVAGQQGLIDLTGSVTDPDEDELAVVILSGPEWVSSSGLQIVLAPPNGTALDGVATYGVHDGRAIVLGEIQLSVALPAPSPNFVGDSSSVEVIQDDQSVRVIGARGAVAIPLDAVDKVTLDNTSSERTQLTVSAKVRGLDIRIDSGALTLEGSKVVGSTIEFAQGEDAEFVSSVQKIGGGTTIVMSEGNDSVEIGQGVVNKSFFSTGEGGDAVLLDSAVKIRGNAVFDLGKGTDSATIDAEIRRATFELGKGADQITMTGPVKKAFVDLGYDKAGDVITIASEDLISRKIKLSNFDKKDELIIGGESYGYGDLQSTDFDRISVSFRGETAAIVPEEPSGSNASTGFDFL
;
A
#
# COMPACT_ATOMS: atom_id res chain seq x y z
N MET A 1 -39.75 27.33 21.76
CA MET A 1 -40.54 26.60 22.77
C MET A 1 -42.01 26.94 22.61
N ALA A 2 -42.74 26.07 21.92
CA ALA A 2 -44.14 25.78 22.17
C ALA A 2 -44.24 24.26 21.90
N SER A 3 -44.42 23.48 22.96
CA SER A 3 -44.58 22.04 22.90
C SER A 3 -45.95 21.73 22.30
N GLY A 4 -45.99 21.25 21.06
CA GLY A 4 -47.19 20.63 20.52
C GLY A 4 -47.45 19.35 21.30
N GLU A 5 -48.52 19.31 22.09
CA GLU A 5 -49.03 18.05 22.60
C GLU A 5 -49.43 17.19 21.39
N GLN A 6 -48.81 16.02 21.24
CA GLN A 6 -49.33 14.97 20.36
C GLN A 6 -50.72 14.59 20.86
N VAL A 7 -51.76 15.08 20.17
CA VAL A 7 -53.13 14.65 20.43
C VAL A 7 -53.38 13.39 19.61
N LEU A 8 -53.38 12.24 20.28
CA LEU A 8 -53.84 11.00 19.68
C LEU A 8 -55.36 11.11 19.46
N LEU A 9 -55.78 11.32 18.21
CA LEU A 9 -57.20 11.37 17.86
C LEU A 9 -57.76 9.95 17.86
N ASN A 10 -58.68 9.67 18.78
CA ASN A 10 -59.43 8.41 18.77
C ASN A 10 -60.61 8.54 17.78
N PRO A 11 -60.63 7.79 16.67
CA PRO A 11 -61.68 7.92 15.64
C PRO A 11 -63.10 7.66 16.17
N ALA A 12 -63.23 6.90 17.27
CA ALA A 12 -64.51 6.62 17.91
C ALA A 12 -65.18 7.88 18.52
N ASP A 13 -64.40 8.92 18.85
CA ASP A 13 -64.88 10.13 19.50
C ASP A 13 -65.49 11.15 18.51
N PHE A 14 -65.31 10.94 17.20
CA PHE A 14 -65.75 11.86 16.14
C PHE A 14 -66.95 11.38 15.31
N GLY A 15 -67.54 10.22 15.64
CA GLY A 15 -68.82 9.80 15.05
C GLY A 15 -68.80 9.58 13.53
N ILE A 16 -67.67 9.11 12.98
CA ILE A 16 -67.48 8.96 11.53
C ILE A 16 -67.54 7.48 11.15
N VAL A 17 -68.40 7.16 10.18
CA VAL A 17 -68.53 5.85 9.50
C VAL A 17 -67.18 5.51 8.81
N PRO A 18 -66.78 4.24 8.59
CA PRO A 18 -65.36 3.81 8.42
C PRO A 18 -64.58 4.34 7.20
N ALA A 19 -65.07 5.34 6.48
CA ALA A 19 -64.45 5.86 5.27
C ALA A 19 -64.22 7.39 5.28
N GLY A 20 -64.57 8.10 6.36
CA GLY A 20 -64.60 9.58 6.34
C GLY A 20 -63.39 10.31 6.92
N GLY A 21 -62.57 9.68 7.78
CA GLY A 21 -61.43 10.33 8.44
C GLY A 21 -61.77 11.56 9.30
N VAL A 22 -60.86 11.98 10.18
CA VAL A 22 -60.98 13.26 10.92
C VAL A 22 -60.20 14.32 10.14
N GLN A 23 -60.87 15.38 9.69
CA GLN A 23 -60.26 16.48 8.93
C GLN A 23 -59.89 17.64 9.87
N LEU A 24 -58.60 17.92 10.02
CA LEU A 24 -58.09 19.06 10.80
C LEU A 24 -57.14 19.89 9.92
N PRO A 25 -57.32 21.21 9.81
CA PRO A 25 -56.39 22.06 9.08
C PRO A 25 -55.15 22.37 9.92
N GLY A 26 -53.99 22.49 9.28
CA GLY A 26 -52.75 22.88 9.96
C GLY A 26 -52.11 21.79 10.81
N VAL A 27 -52.27 20.51 10.44
CA VAL A 27 -51.73 19.39 11.21
C VAL A 27 -50.57 18.70 10.50
N GLU A 28 -49.69 18.10 11.29
CA GLU A 28 -48.72 17.11 10.81
C GLU A 28 -49.29 15.72 11.10
N VAL A 29 -49.44 14.91 10.05
CA VAL A 29 -49.88 13.51 10.13
C VAL A 29 -48.70 12.65 9.70
N ARG A 30 -48.33 11.69 10.54
CA ARG A 30 -47.38 10.63 10.21
C ARG A 30 -48.13 9.32 10.20
N GLY A 31 -48.04 8.60 9.10
CA GLY A 31 -48.59 7.27 9.00
C GLY A 31 -47.77 6.24 9.78
N SER A 32 -48.18 5.00 9.63
CA SER A 32 -47.65 3.83 10.33
C SER A 32 -46.89 2.93 9.37
N ASP A 33 -46.20 1.92 9.89
CA ASP A 33 -45.53 0.87 9.10
C ASP A 33 -46.50 -0.08 8.33
N ALA A 34 -47.72 0.36 8.03
CA ALA A 34 -48.75 -0.40 7.34
C ALA A 34 -49.50 0.54 6.40
N GLY A 35 -49.88 0.04 5.22
CA GLY A 35 -50.60 0.84 4.23
C GLY A 35 -51.79 1.60 4.81
N ASN A 36 -51.76 2.90 4.64
CA ASN A 36 -52.67 3.89 5.21
C ASN A 36 -53.55 4.52 4.14
N ILE A 37 -54.67 5.06 4.59
CA ILE A 37 -55.56 5.88 3.78
C ILE A 37 -55.71 7.20 4.54
N ILE A 38 -55.12 8.27 4.01
CA ILE A 38 -55.02 9.56 4.69
C ILE A 38 -55.68 10.63 3.85
N TYR A 39 -56.58 11.41 4.46
CA TYR A 39 -57.24 12.55 3.83
C TYR A 39 -56.64 13.85 4.39
N ALA A 40 -55.93 14.58 3.55
CA ALA A 40 -55.37 15.88 3.88
C ALA A 40 -56.47 16.96 3.89
N SER A 41 -56.34 17.89 4.83
CA SER A 41 -57.11 19.14 4.93
C SER A 41 -56.14 20.30 4.79
N SER A 42 -56.59 21.48 4.35
CA SER A 42 -55.73 22.63 4.03
C SER A 42 -54.57 22.87 5.00
N ASN A 43 -53.41 23.26 4.43
CA ASN A 43 -52.19 23.61 5.15
C ASN A 43 -51.68 22.48 6.07
N SER A 44 -51.84 21.22 5.67
CA SER A 44 -51.35 20.07 6.44
C SER A 44 -50.09 19.47 5.82
N SER A 45 -49.28 18.83 6.65
CA SER A 45 -48.16 17.99 6.20
C SER A 45 -48.50 16.53 6.50
N VAL A 46 -48.53 15.70 5.48
CA VAL A 46 -48.87 14.28 5.56
C VAL A 46 -47.68 13.46 5.08
N TYR A 47 -47.23 12.55 5.92
CA TYR A 47 -46.18 11.57 5.65
C TYR A 47 -46.82 10.18 5.67
N GLY A 48 -46.69 9.42 4.59
CA GLY A 48 -47.31 8.10 4.39
C GLY A 48 -46.86 7.07 5.42
N GLY A 49 -45.57 7.05 5.74
CA GLY A 49 -44.94 6.00 6.54
C GLY A 49 -44.30 4.95 5.64
N ASP A 50 -44.12 3.74 6.18
CA ASP A 50 -43.60 2.64 5.38
C ASP A 50 -44.76 1.89 4.68
N ASN A 51 -44.51 1.43 3.45
CA ASN A 51 -45.38 0.68 2.52
C ASN A 51 -46.30 1.53 1.64
N SER A 52 -47.07 0.86 0.77
CA SER A 52 -48.02 1.50 -0.16
C SER A 52 -49.21 2.17 0.54
N ASP A 53 -49.17 3.49 0.61
CA ASP A 53 -50.19 4.36 1.17
C ASP A 53 -51.12 4.96 0.12
N SER A 54 -52.23 5.55 0.58
CA SER A 54 -53.15 6.29 -0.26
C SER A 54 -53.46 7.66 0.35
N LEU A 55 -52.93 8.72 -0.26
CA LEU A 55 -53.00 10.09 0.20
C LEU A 55 -53.99 10.89 -0.65
N TYR A 56 -54.98 11.53 -0.02
CA TYR A 56 -56.08 12.22 -0.68
C TYR A 56 -56.08 13.72 -0.38
N SER A 57 -56.16 14.55 -1.42
CA SER A 57 -56.42 15.98 -1.35
C SER A 57 -57.36 16.38 -2.50
N VAL A 58 -58.68 16.26 -2.30
CA VAL A 58 -59.68 16.28 -3.39
C VAL A 58 -60.83 17.30 -3.25
N ASP A 59 -60.96 17.98 -2.11
CA ASP A 59 -62.10 18.86 -1.81
C ASP A 59 -61.76 20.36 -1.86
N GLY A 60 -60.74 20.75 -2.64
CA GLY A 60 -60.27 22.14 -2.72
C GLY A 60 -59.43 22.58 -1.51
N TYR A 61 -58.88 21.60 -0.78
CA TYR A 61 -57.90 21.84 0.28
C TYR A 61 -56.57 22.23 -0.33
N THR A 62 -56.09 23.43 0.00
CA THR A 62 -54.86 24.00 -0.57
C THR A 62 -53.66 23.90 0.36
N ASP A 63 -52.48 24.09 -0.23
CA ASP A 63 -51.21 24.31 0.47
C ASP A 63 -50.78 23.13 1.35
N ASN A 64 -51.10 21.90 0.95
CA ASN A 64 -50.66 20.70 1.67
C ASN A 64 -49.27 20.26 1.21
N VAL A 65 -48.55 19.57 2.09
CA VAL A 65 -47.36 18.78 1.74
C VAL A 65 -47.72 17.31 1.91
N LEU A 66 -47.66 16.54 0.82
CA LEU A 66 -47.95 15.10 0.82
C LEU A 66 -46.66 14.37 0.46
N VAL A 67 -46.20 13.48 1.33
CA VAL A 67 -44.96 12.72 1.18
C VAL A 67 -45.31 11.24 1.30
N GLY A 68 -44.99 10.44 0.28
CA GLY A 68 -45.25 8.99 0.29
C GLY A 68 -44.33 8.23 1.24
N GLU A 69 -43.05 8.60 1.27
CA GLU A 69 -41.95 7.91 1.98
C GLU A 69 -41.51 6.61 1.26
N GLU A 70 -41.45 5.46 1.94
CA GLU A 70 -41.03 4.20 1.29
C GLU A 70 -42.24 3.39 0.83
N GLY A 71 -42.48 3.26 -0.47
CA GLY A 71 -43.66 2.50 -0.89
C GLY A 71 -44.03 2.70 -2.34
N SER A 72 -45.03 1.94 -2.79
CA SER A 72 -45.70 2.26 -4.05
C SER A 72 -46.97 3.01 -3.69
N ASP A 73 -46.90 4.33 -3.68
CA ASP A 73 -47.91 5.17 -3.08
C ASP A 73 -48.94 5.64 -4.09
N ARG A 74 -50.13 5.92 -3.57
CA ARG A 74 -51.26 6.39 -4.35
C ARG A 74 -51.66 7.77 -3.91
N PHE A 75 -51.46 8.74 -4.78
CA PHE A 75 -51.91 10.11 -4.56
C PHE A 75 -53.21 10.35 -5.32
N VAL A 76 -54.23 10.90 -4.65
CA VAL A 76 -55.47 11.35 -5.30
C VAL A 76 -55.61 12.85 -5.05
N ILE A 77 -55.36 13.65 -6.08
CA ILE A 77 -55.07 15.08 -5.95
C ILE A 77 -55.99 15.91 -6.85
N ALA A 78 -56.48 17.03 -6.33
CA ALA A 78 -57.12 18.12 -7.08
C ALA A 78 -56.14 19.29 -7.25
N SER A 79 -56.27 20.07 -8.33
CA SER A 79 -55.43 21.25 -8.55
C SER A 79 -55.71 22.31 -7.48
N SER A 80 -54.82 22.42 -6.50
CA SER A 80 -55.06 23.17 -5.26
C SER A 80 -53.81 23.77 -4.63
N GLY A 81 -52.65 23.68 -5.28
CA GLY A 81 -51.40 24.27 -4.77
C GLY A 81 -50.68 23.37 -3.78
N ASP A 82 -50.95 22.07 -3.80
CA ASP A 82 -50.27 21.09 -2.96
C ASP A 82 -48.84 20.81 -3.46
N TYR A 83 -47.93 20.53 -2.55
CA TYR A 83 -46.59 20.00 -2.82
C TYR A 83 -46.58 18.50 -2.55
N VAL A 84 -46.24 17.72 -3.56
CA VAL A 84 -46.35 16.26 -3.52
C VAL A 84 -44.99 15.64 -3.82
N VAL A 85 -44.60 14.69 -2.99
CA VAL A 85 -43.37 13.91 -3.07
C VAL A 85 -43.75 12.44 -3.05
N GLY A 86 -43.31 11.70 -4.07
CA GLY A 86 -43.47 10.25 -4.14
C GLY A 86 -42.67 9.57 -3.05
N GLY A 87 -41.36 9.85 -3.00
CA GLY A 87 -40.46 9.31 -1.99
C GLY A 87 -40.45 10.08 -0.67
N SER A 88 -39.24 10.27 -0.13
CA SER A 88 -38.99 10.93 1.15
C SER A 88 -38.52 12.38 0.99
N LEU A 89 -38.48 13.16 2.08
CA LEU A 89 -37.80 14.46 2.10
C LEU A 89 -36.39 14.32 2.67
N ILE A 90 -35.41 15.03 2.08
CA ILE A 90 -34.05 15.07 2.64
C ILE A 90 -34.05 15.73 4.02
N GLU A 91 -33.67 14.96 5.03
CA GLU A 91 -33.47 15.48 6.37
C GLU A 91 -32.39 16.57 6.40
N ASN A 92 -32.68 17.68 7.08
CA ASN A 92 -31.75 18.79 7.27
C ASN A 92 -31.20 19.37 5.95
N ALA A 93 -31.95 19.34 4.85
CA ALA A 93 -31.55 19.87 3.54
C ALA A 93 -30.90 21.27 3.61
N ASN A 94 -31.43 22.16 4.45
CA ASN A 94 -30.88 23.50 4.67
C ASN A 94 -29.43 23.52 5.17
N SER A 95 -29.00 22.51 5.94
CA SER A 95 -27.62 22.39 6.43
C SER A 95 -26.61 22.13 5.31
N PHE A 96 -27.10 21.60 4.18
CA PHE A 96 -26.35 21.38 2.96
C PHE A 96 -26.52 22.51 1.92
N GLY A 97 -27.24 23.58 2.28
CA GLY A 97 -27.56 24.68 1.36
C GLY A 97 -28.65 24.34 0.32
N LEU A 98 -29.40 23.27 0.55
CA LEU A 98 -30.49 22.81 -0.31
C LEU A 98 -31.83 23.40 0.13
N THR A 99 -32.86 23.27 -0.72
CA THR A 99 -34.22 23.69 -0.42
C THR A 99 -34.86 22.81 0.67
N PRO A 100 -35.68 23.35 1.58
CA PRO A 100 -36.23 22.61 2.73
C PRO A 100 -37.23 21.50 2.37
N TYR A 101 -37.74 21.48 1.13
CA TYR A 101 -38.66 20.47 0.62
C TYR A 101 -38.04 19.69 -0.55
N LEU A 102 -36.74 19.41 -0.49
CA LEU A 102 -36.06 18.62 -1.52
C LEU A 102 -36.49 17.15 -1.42
N ALA A 103 -37.08 16.63 -2.49
CA ALA A 103 -37.56 15.27 -2.60
C ALA A 103 -36.41 14.29 -2.87
N GLU A 104 -36.25 13.29 -2.02
CA GLU A 104 -35.39 12.15 -2.26
C GLU A 104 -36.09 11.15 -3.17
N VAL A 105 -35.52 10.99 -4.37
CA VAL A 105 -36.08 10.12 -5.41
C VAL A 105 -35.80 8.67 -5.04
N ASP A 106 -36.86 7.91 -4.84
CA ASP A 106 -36.74 6.48 -4.62
C ASP A 106 -36.75 5.70 -5.96
N SER A 107 -36.82 4.37 -5.89
CA SER A 107 -36.93 3.53 -7.09
C SER A 107 -38.22 2.72 -7.15
N VAL A 108 -39.24 3.16 -6.42
CA VAL A 108 -40.52 2.47 -6.31
C VAL A 108 -41.55 3.22 -7.17
N PRO A 109 -42.51 2.54 -7.82
CA PRO A 109 -43.50 3.21 -8.65
C PRO A 109 -44.60 3.91 -7.84
N ASP A 110 -44.85 5.18 -8.13
CA ASP A 110 -45.99 5.92 -7.58
C ASP A 110 -47.13 6.13 -8.57
N LEU A 111 -48.35 6.25 -8.03
CA LEU A 111 -49.59 6.40 -8.78
C LEU A 111 -50.27 7.73 -8.47
N PHE A 112 -50.23 8.66 -9.41
CA PHE A 112 -50.83 9.99 -9.30
C PHE A 112 -52.20 10.04 -10.00
N TYR A 113 -53.28 10.03 -9.24
CA TYR A 113 -54.65 10.19 -9.72
C TYR A 113 -55.10 11.65 -9.59
N LEU A 114 -55.11 12.34 -10.72
CA LEU A 114 -55.46 13.75 -10.82
C LEU A 114 -56.93 13.92 -11.18
N THR A 115 -57.62 14.81 -10.47
CA THR A 115 -59.03 15.11 -10.68
C THR A 115 -59.20 16.53 -11.21
N ASN A 116 -59.98 16.68 -12.29
CA ASN A 116 -60.23 17.95 -12.97
C ASN A 116 -61.62 18.55 -12.64
N SER A 117 -62.16 18.23 -11.46
CA SER A 117 -63.52 18.64 -11.04
C SER A 117 -63.64 20.10 -10.61
N GLY A 118 -62.53 20.86 -10.59
CA GLY A 118 -62.48 22.30 -10.35
C GLY A 118 -61.93 23.05 -11.58
N SER A 119 -62.56 24.16 -11.94
CA SER A 119 -62.29 25.04 -13.09
C SER A 119 -60.82 25.19 -13.50
N GLY A 120 -60.56 25.20 -14.82
CA GLY A 120 -59.23 25.16 -15.45
C GLY A 120 -58.25 26.27 -15.07
N ALA A 121 -56.97 26.06 -15.43
CA ALA A 121 -55.81 26.91 -15.14
C ALA A 121 -55.94 27.67 -13.81
N SER A 122 -55.82 26.93 -12.70
CA SER A 122 -55.79 27.55 -11.37
C SER A 122 -54.51 28.40 -11.22
N ASP A 123 -54.61 29.56 -10.56
CA ASP A 123 -53.45 30.39 -10.21
C ASP A 123 -52.51 29.69 -9.19
N ASN A 124 -52.95 28.55 -8.62
CA ASN A 124 -52.27 27.76 -7.61
C ASN A 124 -52.18 26.29 -8.06
N ALA A 125 -51.31 25.99 -9.02
CA ALA A 125 -51.10 24.64 -9.51
C ALA A 125 -50.41 23.76 -8.45
N SER A 126 -50.86 22.51 -8.28
CA SER A 126 -50.17 21.54 -7.41
C SER A 126 -48.89 21.05 -8.10
N LEU A 127 -47.82 20.83 -7.33
CA LEU A 127 -46.51 20.41 -7.81
C LEU A 127 -46.20 18.98 -7.34
N ILE A 128 -45.87 18.11 -8.29
CA ILE A 128 -45.25 16.81 -8.04
C ILE A 128 -43.74 16.99 -8.22
N ALA A 129 -42.97 16.75 -7.17
CA ALA A 129 -41.59 17.21 -7.05
C ALA A 129 -40.53 16.25 -7.63
N ASP A 130 -40.82 14.95 -7.70
CA ASP A 130 -39.85 13.88 -7.98
C ASP A 130 -40.35 12.85 -8.99
N PHE A 131 -41.17 13.26 -9.94
CA PHE A 131 -41.78 12.34 -10.90
C PHE A 131 -40.73 11.62 -11.74
N ARG A 132 -40.66 10.30 -11.64
CA ARG A 132 -39.70 9.47 -12.34
C ARG A 132 -40.29 8.87 -13.60
N ILE A 133 -39.86 9.40 -14.75
CA ILE A 133 -40.33 8.97 -16.07
C ILE A 133 -40.06 7.47 -16.28
N GLY A 134 -41.11 6.75 -16.65
CA GLY A 134 -41.06 5.31 -16.94
C GLY A 134 -41.12 4.42 -15.69
N VAL A 135 -41.16 5.00 -14.50
CA VAL A 135 -41.41 4.32 -13.22
C VAL A 135 -42.79 4.73 -12.70
N ASP A 136 -43.01 6.03 -12.54
CA ASP A 136 -44.25 6.57 -12.01
C ASP A 136 -45.34 6.68 -13.08
N ARG A 137 -46.58 6.69 -12.62
CA ARG A 137 -47.76 6.68 -13.50
C ARG A 137 -48.76 7.74 -13.08
N VAL A 138 -49.27 8.45 -14.08
CA VAL A 138 -50.25 9.51 -13.89
C VAL A 138 -51.56 9.16 -14.57
N PHE A 139 -52.66 9.38 -13.86
CA PHE A 139 -54.02 9.15 -14.31
C PHE A 139 -54.79 10.46 -14.21
N VAL A 140 -55.53 10.84 -15.24
CA VAL A 140 -56.42 12.01 -15.22
C VAL A 140 -57.84 11.51 -15.41
N ASP A 141 -58.71 11.80 -14.44
CA ASP A 141 -60.10 11.34 -14.41
C ASP A 141 -60.26 9.82 -14.62
N GLY A 142 -59.27 9.06 -14.11
CA GLY A 142 -59.24 7.59 -14.15
C GLY A 142 -58.60 7.00 -15.42
N GLU A 143 -58.19 7.82 -16.39
CA GLU A 143 -57.47 7.36 -17.58
C GLU A 143 -55.98 7.63 -17.44
N GLU A 144 -55.15 6.60 -17.67
CA GLU A 144 -53.70 6.73 -17.67
C GLU A 144 -53.23 7.66 -18.80
N ARG A 145 -52.32 8.58 -18.48
CA ARG A 145 -51.68 9.47 -19.44
C ARG A 145 -50.23 9.04 -19.65
N GLY A 146 -49.79 9.12 -20.90
CA GLY A 146 -48.44 8.78 -21.32
C GLY A 146 -48.12 9.40 -22.68
N GLY A 147 -46.89 9.25 -23.14
CA GLY A 147 -46.40 9.84 -24.38
C GLY A 147 -45.05 10.53 -24.18
N GLU A 148 -44.65 11.36 -25.15
CA GLU A 148 -43.45 12.19 -25.04
C GLU A 148 -43.54 13.14 -23.84
N TRP A 149 -42.49 13.16 -23.01
CA TRP A 149 -42.49 13.83 -21.70
C TRP A 149 -42.89 15.30 -21.79
N SER A 150 -42.27 16.06 -22.69
CA SER A 150 -42.52 17.50 -22.82
C SER A 150 -43.98 17.81 -23.19
N SER A 151 -44.62 16.95 -23.98
CA SER A 151 -46.04 17.09 -24.35
C SER A 151 -46.94 16.73 -23.18
N LEU A 152 -46.67 15.61 -22.50
CA LEU A 152 -47.42 15.19 -21.32
C LEU A 152 -47.38 16.26 -20.21
N LYS A 153 -46.19 16.78 -19.91
CA LYS A 153 -45.99 17.84 -18.91
C LYS A 153 -46.76 19.11 -19.27
N ALA A 154 -46.76 19.53 -20.53
CA ALA A 154 -47.53 20.69 -20.99
C ALA A 154 -49.05 20.47 -20.84
N ASP A 155 -49.55 19.28 -21.19
CA ASP A 155 -50.96 18.92 -21.06
C ASP A 155 -51.39 18.91 -19.58
N LEU A 156 -50.57 18.36 -18.68
CA LEU A 156 -50.83 18.34 -17.24
C LEU A 156 -50.81 19.75 -16.62
N ALA A 157 -49.92 20.63 -17.10
CA ALA A 157 -49.86 22.02 -16.65
C ALA A 157 -51.14 22.80 -17.00
N LEU A 158 -51.77 22.52 -18.15
CA LEU A 158 -53.07 23.12 -18.53
C LEU A 158 -54.20 22.70 -17.58
N LEU A 159 -54.06 21.54 -16.92
CA LEU A 159 -54.97 21.03 -15.91
C LEU A 159 -54.62 21.55 -14.50
N GLY A 160 -53.61 22.41 -14.36
CA GLY A 160 -53.20 22.99 -13.08
C GLY A 160 -52.32 22.05 -12.24
N PHE A 161 -51.55 21.17 -12.88
CA PHE A 161 -50.56 20.31 -12.23
C PHE A 161 -49.18 20.50 -12.85
N ASN A 162 -48.21 20.88 -12.03
CA ASN A 162 -46.82 20.96 -12.43
C ASN A 162 -46.10 19.68 -12.02
N PHE A 163 -45.29 19.15 -12.91
CA PHE A 163 -44.45 17.99 -12.65
C PHE A 163 -42.99 18.39 -12.83
N ASN A 164 -42.16 18.02 -11.86
CA ASN A 164 -40.71 18.07 -11.94
C ASN A 164 -40.21 16.65 -12.20
N ALA A 165 -39.53 16.45 -13.33
CA ALA A 165 -38.90 15.18 -13.63
C ALA A 165 -37.68 15.01 -12.70
N ALA A 166 -37.63 13.90 -11.97
CA ALA A 166 -36.49 13.62 -11.12
C ALA A 166 -35.17 13.48 -11.91
N PRO A 167 -34.03 13.94 -11.35
CA PRO A 167 -32.73 13.73 -11.95
C PRO A 167 -32.41 12.24 -12.02
N MET A 168 -31.81 11.83 -13.14
CA MET A 168 -31.49 10.43 -13.40
C MET A 168 -29.98 10.17 -13.29
N LEU A 169 -29.63 9.23 -12.41
CA LEU A 169 -28.28 8.72 -12.23
C LEU A 169 -28.13 7.37 -12.94
N ARG A 170 -27.03 7.15 -13.66
CA ARG A 170 -26.69 5.82 -14.20
C ARG A 170 -26.47 4.82 -13.06
N GLU A 171 -26.92 3.60 -13.26
CA GLU A 171 -26.83 2.54 -12.23
C GLU A 171 -25.41 2.30 -11.72
N SER A 172 -24.40 2.36 -12.61
CA SER A 172 -22.99 2.21 -12.24
C SER A 172 -22.45 3.30 -11.31
N LEU A 173 -23.20 4.39 -11.12
CA LEU A 173 -22.86 5.49 -10.23
C LEU A 173 -23.61 5.42 -8.90
N ARG A 174 -24.62 4.54 -8.74
CA ARG A 174 -25.27 4.38 -7.42
C ARG A 174 -24.32 3.84 -6.36
N SER A 175 -23.31 3.07 -6.76
CA SER A 175 -22.24 2.59 -5.89
C SER A 175 -20.91 2.57 -6.65
N ILE A 176 -19.93 3.34 -6.16
CA ILE A 176 -18.61 3.50 -6.78
C ILE A 176 -17.54 3.05 -5.78
N SER A 177 -16.59 2.21 -6.21
CA SER A 177 -15.40 1.91 -5.41
C SER A 177 -14.17 2.65 -5.94
N ARG A 178 -13.39 3.25 -5.05
CA ARG A 178 -12.15 3.96 -5.39
C ARG A 178 -11.02 3.66 -4.42
N GLU A 179 -9.85 3.39 -5.01
CA GLU A 179 -8.58 3.22 -4.30
C GLU A 179 -7.67 4.42 -4.55
N PHE A 180 -7.02 4.91 -3.49
CA PHE A 180 -6.13 6.06 -3.52
C PHE A 180 -4.83 5.81 -2.78
N VAL A 181 -3.82 6.60 -3.12
CA VAL A 181 -2.62 6.77 -2.30
C VAL A 181 -2.75 8.05 -1.49
N ALA A 182 -2.46 7.98 -0.19
CA ALA A 182 -2.51 9.12 0.73
C ALA A 182 -1.72 10.31 0.16
N GLY A 183 -2.36 11.47 0.09
CA GLY A 183 -1.78 12.69 -0.49
C GLY A 183 -2.04 12.92 -1.97
N GLN A 184 -2.57 11.94 -2.70
CA GLN A 184 -2.93 12.10 -4.12
C GLN A 184 -4.39 12.51 -4.27
N GLN A 185 -4.64 13.52 -5.10
CA GLN A 185 -6.00 13.97 -5.40
C GLN A 185 -6.65 13.10 -6.48
N GLY A 186 -7.95 12.89 -6.33
CA GLY A 186 -8.83 12.22 -7.29
C GLY A 186 -10.02 13.08 -7.67
N LEU A 187 -10.59 12.76 -8.83
CA LEU A 187 -11.79 13.40 -9.35
C LEU A 187 -12.77 12.34 -9.87
N ILE A 188 -14.04 12.47 -9.54
CA ILE A 188 -15.14 11.78 -10.21
C ILE A 188 -15.94 12.83 -10.96
N ASP A 189 -15.89 12.79 -12.28
CA ASP A 189 -16.66 13.67 -13.15
C ASP A 189 -17.98 12.99 -13.54
N LEU A 190 -19.10 13.59 -13.16
CA LEU A 190 -20.44 13.06 -13.47
C LEU A 190 -20.99 13.61 -14.78
N THR A 191 -20.27 14.50 -15.47
CA THR A 191 -20.69 15.10 -16.74
C THR A 191 -21.07 14.02 -17.77
N GLY A 192 -22.28 14.12 -18.34
CA GLY A 192 -22.81 13.15 -19.32
C GLY A 192 -23.22 11.79 -18.74
N SER A 193 -23.07 11.59 -17.44
CA SER A 193 -23.49 10.39 -16.71
C SER A 193 -24.69 10.62 -15.79
N VAL A 194 -25.09 11.88 -15.65
CA VAL A 194 -26.35 12.33 -15.06
C VAL A 194 -27.16 13.06 -16.13
N THR A 195 -28.47 12.93 -16.08
CA THR A 195 -29.38 13.62 -17.01
C THR A 195 -30.62 14.05 -16.26
N ASP A 196 -31.15 15.21 -16.65
CA ASP A 196 -32.43 15.69 -16.19
C ASP A 196 -33.40 15.77 -17.39
N PRO A 197 -34.57 15.09 -17.35
CA PRO A 197 -35.51 15.13 -18.46
C PRO A 197 -36.16 16.50 -18.71
N ASP A 198 -36.15 17.37 -17.71
CA ASP A 198 -36.61 18.77 -17.83
C ASP A 198 -35.49 19.72 -18.29
N GLU A 199 -34.27 19.19 -18.48
CA GLU A 199 -33.05 19.95 -18.80
C GLU A 199 -32.69 20.99 -17.73
N ASP A 200 -33.10 20.75 -16.47
CA ASP A 200 -32.77 21.60 -15.34
C ASP A 200 -31.26 21.57 -15.02
N GLU A 201 -30.76 22.63 -14.39
CA GLU A 201 -29.35 22.71 -13.98
C GLU A 201 -29.06 21.75 -12.82
N LEU A 202 -28.15 20.80 -13.06
CA LEU A 202 -27.79 19.79 -12.07
C LEU A 202 -26.56 20.21 -11.25
N ALA A 203 -26.62 19.93 -9.95
CA ALA A 203 -25.51 20.10 -9.02
C ALA A 203 -25.31 18.88 -8.11
N VAL A 204 -24.10 18.75 -7.58
CA VAL A 204 -23.70 17.66 -6.66
C VAL A 204 -23.49 18.20 -5.27
N VAL A 205 -23.99 17.47 -4.29
CA VAL A 205 -23.81 17.74 -2.87
C VAL A 205 -23.26 16.50 -2.16
N ILE A 206 -22.37 16.70 -1.18
CA ILE A 206 -21.88 15.64 -0.30
C ILE A 206 -22.72 15.68 0.97
N LEU A 207 -23.46 14.61 1.24
CA LEU A 207 -24.38 14.52 2.38
C LEU A 207 -23.69 13.93 3.61
N SER A 208 -22.77 12.99 3.40
CA SER A 208 -21.99 12.37 4.47
C SER A 208 -20.65 11.86 3.94
N GLY A 209 -19.69 11.69 4.84
CA GLY A 209 -18.40 11.08 4.53
C GLY A 209 -17.22 11.83 5.15
N PRO A 210 -15.99 11.45 4.78
CA PRO A 210 -14.78 12.09 5.29
C PRO A 210 -14.67 13.56 4.86
N GLU A 211 -14.09 14.42 5.72
CA GLU A 211 -13.93 15.87 5.45
C GLU A 211 -13.11 16.20 4.20
N TRP A 212 -12.33 15.24 3.71
CA TRP A 212 -11.52 15.39 2.49
C TRP A 212 -12.27 15.07 1.19
N VAL A 213 -13.55 14.70 1.29
CA VAL A 213 -14.46 14.56 0.15
C VAL A 213 -15.27 15.85 0.02
N SER A 214 -15.30 16.43 -1.18
CA SER A 214 -16.06 17.66 -1.47
C SER A 214 -16.64 17.62 -2.88
N SER A 215 -17.52 18.55 -3.21
CA SER A 215 -18.07 18.70 -4.57
C SER A 215 -17.80 20.09 -5.13
N SER A 216 -17.78 20.19 -6.46
CA SER A 216 -17.69 21.43 -7.22
C SER A 216 -18.40 21.25 -8.56
N GLY A 217 -19.59 21.84 -8.70
CA GLY A 217 -20.44 21.61 -9.87
C GLY A 217 -20.86 20.14 -9.96
N LEU A 218 -20.64 19.51 -11.11
CA LEU A 218 -20.89 18.08 -11.34
C LEU A 218 -19.68 17.17 -11.03
N GLN A 219 -18.71 17.66 -10.27
CA GLN A 219 -17.51 16.92 -9.92
C GLN A 219 -17.44 16.66 -8.42
N ILE A 220 -17.00 15.45 -8.07
CA ILE A 220 -16.64 15.07 -6.71
C ILE A 220 -15.13 15.04 -6.61
N VAL A 221 -14.59 15.84 -5.69
CA VAL A 221 -13.16 15.99 -5.43
C VAL A 221 -12.78 15.17 -4.21
N LEU A 222 -11.76 14.34 -4.36
CA LEU A 222 -11.26 13.41 -3.35
C LEU A 222 -9.82 13.81 -3.02
N ALA A 223 -9.57 14.33 -1.81
CA ALA A 223 -8.27 14.88 -1.42
C ALA A 223 -7.73 14.27 -0.10
N PRO A 224 -7.49 12.95 -0.04
CA PRO A 224 -7.11 12.27 1.19
C PRO A 224 -5.83 12.86 1.82
N PRO A 225 -5.78 12.98 3.16
CA PRO A 225 -4.63 13.55 3.85
C PRO A 225 -3.37 12.69 3.70
N ASN A 226 -2.20 13.32 3.80
CA ASN A 226 -0.92 12.63 3.78
C ASN A 226 -0.76 11.67 4.98
N GLY A 227 -0.10 10.53 4.74
CA GLY A 227 0.47 9.70 5.81
C GLY A 227 -0.53 8.91 6.65
N THR A 228 -1.79 8.77 6.23
CA THR A 228 -2.77 7.95 6.92
C THR A 228 -3.50 7.03 5.94
N ALA A 229 -3.49 5.73 6.22
CA ALA A 229 -4.37 4.78 5.55
C ALA A 229 -5.78 4.90 6.15
N LEU A 230 -6.80 4.98 5.30
CA LEU A 230 -8.18 5.24 5.70
C LEU A 230 -9.13 4.48 4.78
N ASP A 231 -10.08 3.76 5.36
CA ASP A 231 -11.25 3.26 4.65
C ASP A 231 -12.47 4.08 5.08
N GLY A 232 -13.42 4.27 4.17
CA GLY A 232 -14.62 5.04 4.47
C GLY A 232 -15.69 4.94 3.40
N VAL A 233 -16.85 5.50 3.73
CA VAL A 233 -17.98 5.65 2.80
C VAL A 233 -18.35 7.13 2.77
N ALA A 234 -18.62 7.64 1.56
CA ALA A 234 -19.20 8.95 1.37
C ALA A 234 -20.53 8.82 0.61
N THR A 235 -21.57 9.49 1.08
CA THR A 235 -22.85 9.60 0.38
C THR A 235 -22.90 10.95 -0.33
N TYR A 236 -23.22 10.92 -1.61
CA TYR A 236 -23.44 12.12 -2.41
C TYR A 236 -24.84 12.09 -3.02
N GLY A 237 -25.33 13.26 -3.40
CA GLY A 237 -26.58 13.37 -4.16
C GLY A 237 -26.43 14.31 -5.35
N VAL A 238 -27.18 14.02 -6.41
CA VAL A 238 -27.31 14.85 -7.61
C VAL A 238 -28.70 15.43 -7.63
N HIS A 239 -28.82 16.76 -7.65
CA HIS A 239 -30.11 17.43 -7.53
C HIS A 239 -30.32 18.49 -8.62
N ASP A 240 -31.58 18.74 -8.94
CA ASP A 240 -32.08 19.81 -9.83
C ASP A 240 -32.62 21.04 -9.04
N GLY A 241 -32.64 20.93 -7.70
CA GLY A 241 -33.18 21.95 -6.79
C GLY A 241 -34.57 21.64 -6.22
N ARG A 242 -35.26 20.62 -6.74
CA ARG A 242 -36.55 20.09 -6.25
C ARG A 242 -36.48 18.62 -5.86
N ALA A 243 -35.73 17.82 -6.61
CA ALA A 243 -35.49 16.41 -6.36
C ALA A 243 -33.98 16.08 -6.32
N ILE A 244 -33.63 15.00 -5.64
CA ILE A 244 -32.27 14.50 -5.51
C ILE A 244 -32.22 12.99 -5.63
N VAL A 245 -31.23 12.49 -6.36
CA VAL A 245 -30.91 11.05 -6.44
C VAL A 245 -29.57 10.78 -5.75
N LEU A 246 -29.55 9.77 -4.87
CA LEU A 246 -28.38 9.45 -4.06
C LEU A 246 -27.46 8.41 -4.71
N GLY A 247 -26.18 8.49 -4.35
CA GLY A 247 -25.15 7.50 -4.64
C GLY A 247 -24.13 7.39 -3.52
N GLU A 248 -23.41 6.27 -3.49
CA GLU A 248 -22.37 6.00 -2.49
C GLU A 248 -21.00 5.81 -3.13
N ILE A 249 -19.96 6.25 -2.41
CA ILE A 249 -18.56 6.03 -2.76
C ILE A 249 -17.89 5.25 -1.63
N GLN A 250 -17.49 4.03 -1.94
CA GLN A 250 -16.62 3.20 -1.11
C GLN A 250 -15.16 3.62 -1.36
N LEU A 251 -14.46 4.03 -0.31
CA LEU A 251 -13.13 4.63 -0.36
C LEU A 251 -12.12 3.75 0.37
N SER A 252 -10.97 3.49 -0.26
CA SER A 252 -9.80 2.88 0.40
C SER A 252 -8.54 3.70 0.08
N VAL A 253 -7.80 4.09 1.10
CA VAL A 253 -6.59 4.92 1.00
C VAL A 253 -5.41 4.13 1.55
N ALA A 254 -4.42 3.86 0.71
CA ALA A 254 -3.16 3.23 1.08
C ALA A 254 -2.07 4.29 1.34
N LEU A 255 -1.07 3.95 2.17
CA LEU A 255 0.12 4.78 2.30
C LEU A 255 0.96 4.72 1.00
N PRO A 256 1.70 5.79 0.67
CA PRO A 256 2.67 5.72 -0.41
C PRO A 256 3.69 4.62 -0.12
N ALA A 257 4.06 3.90 -1.17
CA ALA A 257 5.17 2.95 -1.18
C ALA A 257 6.43 3.60 -0.56
N PRO A 258 7.06 3.00 0.47
CA PRO A 258 8.33 3.50 0.97
C PRO A 258 9.35 3.47 -0.18
N SER A 259 10.03 4.57 -0.41
CA SER A 259 11.08 4.68 -1.43
C SER A 259 12.40 5.04 -0.74
N PRO A 260 13.53 4.45 -1.14
CA PRO A 260 14.81 4.81 -0.57
C PRO A 260 15.16 6.25 -0.92
N ASN A 261 16.01 6.87 -0.11
CA ASN A 261 16.48 8.22 -0.40
C ASN A 261 17.43 8.16 -1.62
N PHE A 262 17.13 8.94 -2.66
CA PHE A 262 17.96 9.06 -3.85
C PHE A 262 18.74 10.36 -3.85
N VAL A 263 20.02 10.29 -4.21
CA VAL A 263 20.84 11.44 -4.57
C VAL A 263 21.04 11.41 -6.09
N GLY A 264 20.63 12.48 -6.77
CA GLY A 264 20.69 12.58 -8.23
C GLY A 264 19.35 12.33 -8.92
N ASP A 265 19.40 11.97 -10.21
CA ASP A 265 18.22 11.67 -11.02
C ASP A 265 17.85 10.18 -10.96
N SER A 266 16.69 9.89 -10.38
CA SER A 266 16.13 8.54 -10.28
C SER A 266 15.58 7.99 -11.60
N SER A 267 15.56 8.78 -12.69
CA SER A 267 15.09 8.31 -14.01
C SER A 267 15.95 7.18 -14.61
N SER A 268 17.18 7.03 -14.11
CA SER A 268 18.17 6.05 -14.55
C SER A 268 18.08 4.69 -13.83
N VAL A 269 17.14 4.54 -12.89
CA VAL A 269 16.96 3.32 -12.11
C VAL A 269 15.51 2.85 -12.16
N GLU A 270 15.33 1.54 -12.14
CA GLU A 270 14.03 0.90 -11.97
C GLU A 270 13.84 0.59 -10.48
N VAL A 271 12.68 0.96 -9.92
CA VAL A 271 12.33 0.67 -8.52
C VAL A 271 11.13 -0.26 -8.51
N ILE A 272 11.33 -1.46 -7.98
CA ILE A 272 10.31 -2.50 -7.84
C ILE A 272 10.11 -2.74 -6.35
N GLN A 273 8.86 -2.77 -5.89
CA GLN A 273 8.54 -3.12 -4.50
C GLN A 273 7.73 -4.43 -4.47
N ASP A 274 8.09 -5.30 -3.54
CA ASP A 274 7.29 -6.46 -3.14
C ASP A 274 6.91 -6.38 -1.65
N ASP A 275 6.38 -7.46 -1.09
CA ASP A 275 5.92 -7.54 0.30
C ASP A 275 7.08 -7.61 1.32
N GLN A 276 8.32 -7.81 0.88
CA GLN A 276 9.50 -7.99 1.74
C GLN A 276 10.54 -6.86 1.57
N SER A 277 10.62 -6.25 0.39
CA SER A 277 11.71 -5.35 0.03
C SER A 277 11.34 -4.30 -1.02
N VAL A 278 12.16 -3.25 -1.09
CA VAL A 278 12.27 -2.35 -2.23
C VAL A 278 13.55 -2.69 -2.98
N ARG A 279 13.41 -3.16 -4.21
CA ARG A 279 14.51 -3.47 -5.12
C ARG A 279 14.76 -2.30 -6.05
N VAL A 280 15.98 -1.78 -6.03
CA VAL A 280 16.46 -0.75 -6.95
C VAL A 280 17.40 -1.41 -7.94
N ILE A 281 17.10 -1.32 -9.23
CA ILE A 281 17.87 -1.90 -10.33
C ILE A 281 18.45 -0.76 -11.15
N GLY A 282 19.77 -0.72 -11.28
CA GLY A 282 20.49 0.27 -12.08
C GLY A 282 21.40 -0.40 -13.11
N ALA A 283 22.11 0.42 -13.89
CA ALA A 283 22.99 -0.07 -14.95
C ALA A 283 24.17 -0.94 -14.47
N ARG A 284 24.53 -0.87 -13.18
CA ARG A 284 25.71 -1.54 -12.59
C ARG A 284 25.35 -2.67 -11.61
N GLY A 285 24.07 -2.95 -11.41
CA GLY A 285 23.66 -3.88 -10.38
C GLY A 285 22.27 -3.61 -9.83
N ALA A 286 21.96 -4.32 -8.75
CA ALA A 286 20.71 -4.18 -8.02
C ALA A 286 20.94 -4.19 -6.51
N VAL A 287 20.08 -3.48 -5.78
CA VAL A 287 20.05 -3.50 -4.32
C VAL A 287 18.62 -3.77 -3.88
N ALA A 288 18.39 -4.88 -3.18
CA ALA A 288 17.14 -5.13 -2.46
C ALA A 288 17.28 -4.68 -1.00
N ILE A 289 16.42 -3.75 -0.61
CA ILE A 289 16.40 -3.12 0.70
C ILE A 289 15.15 -3.59 1.45
N PRO A 290 15.29 -4.27 2.60
CA PRO A 290 14.13 -4.67 3.40
C PRO A 290 13.23 -3.48 3.76
N LEU A 291 11.92 -3.69 3.79
CA LEU A 291 10.93 -2.60 4.01
C LEU A 291 11.19 -1.83 5.31
N ASP A 292 11.67 -2.49 6.36
CA ASP A 292 11.99 -1.87 7.66
C ASP A 292 13.31 -1.06 7.65
N ALA A 293 14.01 -1.00 6.52
CA ALA A 293 15.29 -0.32 6.37
C ALA A 293 15.34 0.70 5.23
N VAL A 294 14.26 0.87 4.46
CA VAL A 294 14.21 1.78 3.29
C VAL A 294 14.57 3.21 3.69
N ASP A 295 14.11 3.68 4.85
CA ASP A 295 14.41 5.00 5.41
C ASP A 295 15.85 5.17 5.90
N LYS A 296 16.59 4.08 6.06
CA LYS A 296 17.98 4.05 6.55
C LYS A 296 19.00 3.99 5.43
N VAL A 297 18.55 3.79 4.20
CA VAL A 297 19.42 3.57 3.04
C VAL A 297 19.30 4.76 2.09
N THR A 298 20.45 5.28 1.69
CA THR A 298 20.56 6.31 0.65
C THR A 298 21.37 5.77 -0.50
N LEU A 299 20.83 5.86 -1.71
CA LEU A 299 21.48 5.46 -2.94
C LEU A 299 21.90 6.70 -3.73
N ASP A 300 23.18 6.82 -4.02
CA ASP A 300 23.75 7.83 -4.90
C ASP A 300 24.30 7.13 -6.15
N ASN A 301 23.70 7.47 -7.29
CA ASN A 301 24.08 6.96 -8.61
C ASN A 301 24.47 8.10 -9.57
N THR A 302 24.98 9.21 -9.02
CA THR A 302 25.39 10.37 -9.83
C THR A 302 26.68 10.15 -10.61
N SER A 303 27.57 9.30 -10.12
CA SER A 303 28.78 8.90 -10.84
C SER A 303 28.45 7.91 -11.95
N SER A 304 29.15 7.98 -13.09
CA SER A 304 29.06 7.01 -14.18
C SER A 304 29.81 5.70 -13.92
N GLU A 305 30.74 5.70 -12.98
CA GLU A 305 31.65 4.58 -12.70
C GLU A 305 31.37 3.89 -11.35
N ARG A 306 30.63 4.55 -10.45
CA ARG A 306 30.46 4.12 -9.07
C ARG A 306 29.05 4.33 -8.54
N THR A 307 28.51 3.30 -7.89
CA THR A 307 27.27 3.40 -7.09
C THR A 307 27.64 3.51 -5.63
N GLN A 308 27.14 4.52 -4.92
CA GLN A 308 27.38 4.68 -3.48
C GLN A 308 26.12 4.37 -2.69
N LEU A 309 26.25 3.50 -1.70
CA LEU A 309 25.22 3.11 -0.76
C LEU A 309 25.60 3.58 0.64
N THR A 310 24.79 4.46 1.23
CA THR A 310 25.00 4.92 2.61
C THR A 310 23.94 4.33 3.53
N VAL A 311 24.37 3.69 4.62
CA VAL A 311 23.46 3.19 5.67
C VAL A 311 23.55 4.07 6.93
N SER A 312 22.48 4.78 7.25
CA SER A 312 22.46 5.74 8.38
C SER A 312 22.35 5.04 9.74
N ALA A 313 21.77 3.84 9.76
CA ALA A 313 21.60 3.01 10.96
C ALA A 313 21.91 1.55 10.66
N LYS A 314 21.75 0.67 11.66
CA LYS A 314 21.94 -0.76 11.47
C LYS A 314 20.90 -1.30 10.48
N VAL A 315 21.36 -1.93 9.41
CA VAL A 315 20.54 -2.61 8.42
C VAL A 315 20.82 -4.12 8.49
N ARG A 316 19.78 -4.93 8.32
CA ARG A 316 19.86 -6.39 8.22
C ARG A 316 19.38 -6.83 6.85
N GLY A 317 19.96 -7.87 6.27
CA GLY A 317 19.39 -8.50 5.08
C GLY A 317 19.38 -7.61 3.84
N LEU A 318 20.40 -6.75 3.67
CA LEU A 318 20.63 -6.15 2.35
C LEU A 318 21.04 -7.26 1.38
N ASP A 319 20.45 -7.25 0.20
CA ASP A 319 20.90 -8.09 -0.91
C ASP A 319 21.42 -7.17 -2.01
N ILE A 320 22.72 -7.26 -2.30
CA ILE A 320 23.42 -6.39 -3.23
C ILE A 320 23.99 -7.27 -4.33
N ARG A 321 23.65 -6.96 -5.57
CA ARG A 321 24.25 -7.54 -6.76
C ARG A 321 25.06 -6.47 -7.49
N ILE A 322 26.33 -6.75 -7.76
CA ILE A 322 27.25 -5.89 -8.48
C ILE A 322 27.48 -6.54 -9.85
N ASP A 323 26.94 -5.93 -10.91
CA ASP A 323 27.08 -6.45 -12.27
C ASP A 323 28.34 -5.93 -12.97
N SER A 324 28.77 -4.69 -12.67
CA SER A 324 30.00 -4.09 -13.24
C SER A 324 30.40 -2.80 -12.49
N GLY A 325 31.65 -2.38 -12.65
CA GLY A 325 32.16 -1.14 -12.07
C GLY A 325 32.33 -1.20 -10.56
N ALA A 326 32.23 -0.07 -9.87
CA ALA A 326 32.48 0.01 -8.43
C ALA A 326 31.19 0.23 -7.61
N LEU A 327 31.06 -0.46 -6.48
CA LEU A 327 30.09 -0.16 -5.43
C LEU A 327 30.79 0.22 -4.14
N THR A 328 30.42 1.36 -3.57
CA THR A 328 30.91 1.79 -2.25
C THR A 328 29.80 1.71 -1.22
N LEU A 329 30.05 1.03 -0.10
CA LEU A 329 29.13 0.89 1.02
C LEU A 329 29.69 1.55 2.28
N GLU A 330 28.98 2.57 2.78
CA GLU A 330 29.44 3.42 3.90
C GLU A 330 28.41 3.56 5.01
N GLY A 331 28.87 4.02 6.18
CA GLY A 331 28.01 4.39 7.31
C GLY A 331 28.02 3.39 8.45
N SER A 332 26.84 3.01 8.93
CA SER A 332 26.62 2.29 10.19
C SER A 332 26.96 0.79 10.12
N LYS A 333 26.01 -0.12 10.35
CA LYS A 333 26.27 -1.56 10.48
C LYS A 333 25.43 -2.34 9.50
N VAL A 334 26.05 -3.26 8.78
CA VAL A 334 25.38 -4.19 7.86
C VAL A 334 25.56 -5.60 8.38
N VAL A 335 24.44 -6.32 8.56
CA VAL A 335 24.50 -7.68 9.11
C VAL A 335 23.56 -8.68 8.46
N GLY A 336 24.03 -9.91 8.29
CA GLY A 336 23.25 -10.99 7.66
C GLY A 336 22.77 -10.58 6.26
N SER A 337 23.65 -9.92 5.53
CA SER A 337 23.42 -9.42 4.17
C SER A 337 24.16 -10.28 3.15
N THR A 338 23.78 -10.16 1.90
CA THR A 338 24.45 -10.80 0.77
C THR A 338 24.98 -9.74 -0.16
N ILE A 339 26.22 -9.90 -0.62
CA ILE A 339 26.85 -9.08 -1.64
C ILE A 339 27.41 -10.06 -2.68
N GLU A 340 26.88 -10.01 -3.89
CA GLU A 340 27.21 -10.93 -4.98
C GLU A 340 27.73 -10.16 -6.19
N PHE A 341 28.82 -10.64 -6.77
CA PHE A 341 29.33 -10.16 -8.05
C PHE A 341 28.77 -11.02 -9.18
N ALA A 342 28.45 -10.40 -10.31
CA ALA A 342 28.00 -11.11 -11.50
C ALA A 342 29.14 -11.89 -12.17
N GLN A 343 28.79 -12.87 -12.99
CA GLN A 343 29.76 -13.67 -13.74
C GLN A 343 30.27 -12.93 -14.98
N GLY A 344 31.57 -13.00 -15.22
CA GLY A 344 32.25 -12.68 -16.47
C GLY A 344 32.76 -11.24 -16.63
N GLU A 345 32.51 -10.37 -15.66
CA GLU A 345 32.93 -8.97 -15.67
C GLU A 345 33.76 -8.67 -14.41
N ASP A 346 34.68 -7.71 -14.52
CA ASP A 346 35.47 -7.25 -13.36
C ASP A 346 34.69 -6.16 -12.60
N ALA A 347 34.55 -6.32 -11.28
CA ALA A 347 33.91 -5.33 -10.42
C ALA A 347 34.66 -5.08 -9.10
N GLU A 348 34.33 -3.97 -8.45
CA GLU A 348 34.95 -3.52 -7.20
C GLU A 348 33.87 -3.29 -6.13
N PHE A 349 34.08 -3.85 -4.94
CA PHE A 349 33.31 -3.54 -3.74
C PHE A 349 34.22 -2.90 -2.69
N VAL A 350 33.97 -1.63 -2.38
CA VAL A 350 34.68 -0.90 -1.33
C VAL A 350 33.73 -0.68 -0.15
N SER A 351 34.15 -1.01 1.07
CA SER A 351 33.36 -0.74 2.26
C SER A 351 34.11 0.00 3.35
N SER A 352 33.43 1.01 3.89
CA SER A 352 33.88 1.82 5.02
C SER A 352 32.88 1.78 6.20
N VAL A 353 31.94 0.82 6.21
CA VAL A 353 30.95 0.69 7.29
C VAL A 353 31.59 0.35 8.63
N GLN A 354 30.98 0.80 9.73
CA GLN A 354 31.47 0.49 11.09
C GLN A 354 31.53 -1.01 11.38
N LYS A 355 30.65 -1.81 10.75
CA LYS A 355 30.63 -3.26 10.91
C LYS A 355 29.98 -3.98 9.74
N ILE A 356 30.66 -5.02 9.24
CA ILE A 356 30.11 -6.11 8.43
C ILE A 356 30.03 -7.35 9.33
N GLY A 357 28.90 -8.05 9.40
CA GLY A 357 28.89 -9.29 10.18
C GLY A 357 27.57 -10.00 10.36
N GLY A 358 27.49 -10.89 11.34
CA GLY A 358 26.25 -11.60 11.62
C GLY A 358 25.84 -12.55 10.49
N GLY A 359 26.83 -13.14 9.81
CA GLY A 359 26.61 -14.04 8.69
C GLY A 359 26.58 -13.34 7.33
N THR A 360 27.03 -12.08 7.22
CA THR A 360 27.14 -11.42 5.91
C THR A 360 28.08 -12.21 4.99
N THR A 361 27.60 -12.51 3.79
CA THR A 361 28.33 -13.21 2.73
C THR A 361 28.71 -12.21 1.65
N ILE A 362 29.95 -12.31 1.17
CA ILE A 362 30.46 -11.61 -0.01
C ILE A 362 30.96 -12.69 -0.95
N VAL A 363 30.38 -12.77 -2.15
CA VAL A 363 30.64 -13.86 -3.10
C VAL A 363 31.00 -13.24 -4.44
N MET A 364 32.25 -13.42 -4.82
CA MET A 364 32.76 -13.11 -6.15
C MET A 364 32.52 -14.32 -7.07
N SER A 365 32.55 -14.08 -8.38
CA SER A 365 32.14 -15.06 -9.40
C SER A 365 33.30 -15.32 -10.38
N GLU A 366 33.02 -15.60 -11.65
CA GLU A 366 34.05 -15.60 -12.68
C GLU A 366 34.44 -14.16 -13.02
N GLY A 367 35.74 -13.81 -12.96
CA GLY A 367 36.21 -12.43 -13.17
C GLY A 367 37.54 -12.15 -12.47
N ASN A 368 37.99 -10.89 -12.49
CA ASN A 368 39.00 -10.38 -11.55
C ASN A 368 38.37 -9.30 -10.67
N ASP A 369 37.52 -9.75 -9.75
CA ASP A 369 36.81 -8.91 -8.82
C ASP A 369 37.70 -8.47 -7.65
N SER A 370 37.31 -7.38 -7.00
CA SER A 370 38.02 -6.87 -5.82
C SER A 370 37.08 -6.46 -4.70
N VAL A 371 37.48 -6.81 -3.48
CA VAL A 371 36.82 -6.42 -2.24
C VAL A 371 37.82 -5.70 -1.35
N GLU A 372 37.55 -4.43 -1.05
CA GLU A 372 38.32 -3.63 -0.10
C GLU A 372 37.47 -3.27 1.11
N ILE A 373 37.93 -3.58 2.31
CA ILE A 373 37.35 -3.07 3.55
C ILE A 373 38.36 -2.13 4.21
N GLY A 374 38.13 -0.83 4.11
CA GLY A 374 39.05 0.19 4.60
C GLY A 374 39.01 0.39 6.11
N GLN A 375 37.89 0.05 6.77
CA GLN A 375 37.76 0.23 8.23
C GLN A 375 36.67 -0.64 8.86
N GLY A 376 36.64 -0.65 10.20
CA GLY A 376 35.52 -1.18 10.97
C GLY A 376 35.76 -2.60 11.50
N VAL A 377 34.68 -3.36 11.62
CA VAL A 377 34.71 -4.72 12.18
C VAL A 377 34.11 -5.71 11.19
N VAL A 378 34.90 -6.70 10.79
CA VAL A 378 34.42 -7.89 10.07
C VAL A 378 34.14 -8.98 11.09
N ASN A 379 32.89 -9.45 11.20
CA ASN A 379 32.51 -10.38 12.27
C ASN A 379 31.56 -11.50 11.88
N LYS A 380 32.06 -12.74 11.89
CA LYS A 380 31.34 -13.94 11.41
C LYS A 380 30.81 -13.70 9.99
N SER A 381 31.73 -13.37 9.10
CA SER A 381 31.45 -13.11 7.69
C SER A 381 32.15 -14.15 6.84
N PHE A 382 31.63 -14.36 5.65
CA PHE A 382 32.16 -15.27 4.66
C PHE A 382 32.50 -14.48 3.40
N PHE A 383 33.71 -14.66 2.89
CA PHE A 383 34.20 -14.10 1.65
C PHE A 383 34.54 -15.28 0.75
N SER A 384 34.02 -15.32 -0.47
CA SER A 384 34.38 -16.30 -1.49
C SER A 384 34.85 -15.55 -2.73
N THR A 385 36.03 -15.91 -3.26
CA THR A 385 36.55 -15.37 -4.54
C THR A 385 35.91 -16.05 -5.74
N GLY A 386 35.55 -17.33 -5.63
CA GLY A 386 34.82 -18.01 -6.70
C GLY A 386 35.75 -18.62 -7.74
N GLU A 387 35.68 -18.18 -9.00
CA GLU A 387 36.46 -18.73 -10.11
C GLU A 387 37.21 -17.61 -10.85
N GLY A 388 38.37 -17.16 -10.37
CA GLY A 388 38.90 -15.89 -10.87
C GLY A 388 40.34 -15.56 -10.52
N GLY A 389 40.67 -14.29 -10.71
CA GLY A 389 41.90 -13.67 -10.26
C GLY A 389 41.59 -12.58 -9.26
N ASP A 390 40.87 -12.92 -8.19
CA ASP A 390 40.19 -11.96 -7.33
C ASP A 390 41.08 -11.49 -6.17
N ALA A 391 40.72 -10.34 -5.61
CA ALA A 391 41.48 -9.72 -4.54
C ALA A 391 40.61 -9.34 -3.35
N VAL A 392 41.03 -9.75 -2.15
CA VAL A 392 40.45 -9.28 -0.88
C VAL A 392 41.49 -8.46 -0.12
N LEU A 393 41.19 -7.20 0.15
CA LEU A 393 42.03 -6.28 0.93
C LEU A 393 41.30 -5.88 2.23
N LEU A 394 41.96 -6.09 3.36
CA LEU A 394 41.51 -5.60 4.67
C LEU A 394 42.57 -4.70 5.29
N ASP A 395 42.25 -3.41 5.38
CA ASP A 395 43.17 -2.39 5.87
C ASP A 395 43.50 -2.53 7.37
N SER A 396 44.57 -1.86 7.79
CA SER A 396 45.04 -1.83 9.18
C SER A 396 44.01 -1.29 10.19
N ALA A 397 43.02 -0.50 9.74
CA ALA A 397 41.94 0.00 10.58
C ALA A 397 40.83 -1.03 10.85
N VAL A 398 40.87 -2.20 10.18
CA VAL A 398 39.89 -3.28 10.33
C VAL A 398 40.23 -4.18 11.52
N LYS A 399 39.18 -4.73 12.16
CA LYS A 399 39.30 -5.79 13.17
C LYS A 399 38.46 -6.99 12.80
N ILE A 400 39.09 -8.14 12.59
CA ILE A 400 38.41 -9.41 12.32
C ILE A 400 38.04 -10.07 13.66
N ARG A 401 36.74 -10.30 13.87
CA ARG A 401 36.17 -10.94 15.07
C ARG A 401 35.33 -12.14 14.69
N GLY A 402 35.19 -13.09 15.63
CA GLY A 402 34.32 -14.25 15.48
C GLY A 402 34.48 -14.96 14.14
N ASN A 403 35.49 -15.84 14.01
CA ASN A 403 35.77 -16.68 12.83
C ASN A 403 35.18 -16.17 11.50
N ALA A 404 35.81 -15.16 10.91
CA ALA A 404 35.58 -14.86 9.50
C ALA A 404 36.25 -15.95 8.65
N VAL A 405 35.64 -16.28 7.53
CA VAL A 405 36.12 -17.29 6.59
C VAL A 405 36.39 -16.61 5.26
N PHE A 406 37.57 -16.87 4.70
CA PHE A 406 37.99 -16.44 3.38
C PHE A 406 38.24 -17.71 2.57
N ASP A 407 37.35 -17.98 1.64
CA ASP A 407 37.43 -19.10 0.70
C ASP A 407 37.94 -18.54 -0.63
N LEU A 408 39.18 -18.85 -0.98
CA LEU A 408 39.80 -18.40 -2.21
C LEU A 408 39.46 -19.32 -3.40
N GLY A 409 38.57 -20.30 -3.23
CA GLY A 409 37.87 -20.94 -4.34
C GLY A 409 38.81 -21.59 -5.38
N LYS A 410 38.70 -21.13 -6.62
CA LYS A 410 39.55 -21.56 -7.73
C LYS A 410 40.19 -20.36 -8.40
N GLY A 411 41.46 -20.49 -8.79
CA GLY A 411 42.08 -19.55 -9.72
C GLY A 411 43.46 -19.09 -9.29
N THR A 412 43.69 -17.78 -9.28
CA THR A 412 44.93 -17.18 -8.79
C THR A 412 44.53 -15.98 -7.96
N ASP A 413 44.07 -16.27 -6.76
CA ASP A 413 43.41 -15.33 -5.88
C ASP A 413 44.35 -14.76 -4.84
N SER A 414 44.03 -13.59 -4.32
CA SER A 414 44.86 -12.92 -3.33
C SER A 414 44.06 -12.36 -2.15
N ALA A 415 44.59 -12.55 -0.94
CA ALA A 415 44.06 -11.95 0.27
C ALA A 415 45.17 -11.20 1.03
N THR A 416 45.06 -9.88 1.10
CA THR A 416 45.97 -9.01 1.87
C THR A 416 45.27 -8.52 3.13
N ILE A 417 45.81 -8.89 4.29
CA ILE A 417 45.20 -8.68 5.60
C ILE A 417 46.15 -7.89 6.50
N ASP A 418 45.99 -6.57 6.49
CA ASP A 418 46.70 -5.65 7.37
C ASP A 418 45.99 -5.48 8.72
N ALA A 419 44.78 -6.04 8.83
CA ALA A 419 43.86 -5.96 9.97
C ALA A 419 44.32 -6.70 11.25
N GLU A 420 43.74 -6.35 12.41
CA GLU A 420 43.83 -7.17 13.64
C GLU A 420 43.00 -8.46 13.48
N ILE A 421 43.66 -9.62 13.37
CA ILE A 421 43.00 -10.93 13.25
C ILE A 421 42.81 -11.56 14.64
N ARG A 422 41.58 -11.55 15.17
CA ARG A 422 41.31 -12.31 16.41
C ARG A 422 41.12 -13.80 16.18
N ARG A 423 40.41 -14.13 15.09
CA ARG A 423 40.16 -15.50 14.62
C ARG A 423 39.67 -15.43 13.17
N ALA A 424 40.40 -16.05 12.26
CA ALA A 424 40.00 -16.25 10.87
C ALA A 424 40.35 -17.67 10.40
N THR A 425 39.62 -18.12 9.38
CA THR A 425 39.94 -19.30 8.58
C THR A 425 40.17 -18.82 7.15
N PHE A 426 41.20 -19.33 6.52
CA PHE A 426 41.51 -19.14 5.12
C PHE A 426 41.55 -20.51 4.45
N GLU A 427 40.84 -20.67 3.34
CA GLU A 427 40.75 -21.90 2.57
C GLU A 427 41.18 -21.53 1.15
N LEU A 428 42.38 -21.96 0.72
CA LEU A 428 42.94 -21.52 -0.56
C LEU A 428 42.30 -22.28 -1.73
N GLY A 429 41.94 -23.55 -1.51
CA GLY A 429 41.13 -24.28 -2.46
C GLY A 429 41.94 -24.88 -3.61
N LYS A 430 41.74 -24.38 -4.83
CA LYS A 430 42.44 -24.86 -6.03
C LYS A 430 42.98 -23.68 -6.84
N GLY A 431 44.26 -23.42 -6.78
CA GLY A 431 44.81 -22.27 -7.46
C GLY A 431 46.23 -22.03 -7.01
N ALA A 432 46.89 -21.09 -7.65
CA ALA A 432 48.14 -20.57 -7.12
C ALA A 432 47.80 -19.34 -6.29
N ASP A 433 47.34 -19.55 -5.06
CA ASP A 433 46.71 -18.50 -4.28
C ASP A 433 47.69 -17.87 -3.30
N GLN A 434 47.46 -16.60 -2.97
CA GLN A 434 48.35 -15.84 -2.10
C GLN A 434 47.62 -15.23 -0.91
N ILE A 435 48.19 -15.42 0.28
CA ILE A 435 47.74 -14.73 1.49
C ILE A 435 48.88 -13.95 2.10
N THR A 436 48.68 -12.66 2.31
CA THR A 436 49.63 -11.78 3.01
C THR A 436 49.02 -11.27 4.30
N MET A 437 49.67 -11.53 5.43
CA MET A 437 49.25 -11.06 6.76
C MET A 437 50.31 -10.12 7.33
N THR A 438 49.99 -8.83 7.43
CA THR A 438 50.90 -7.81 8.00
C THR A 438 50.41 -7.28 9.35
N GLY A 439 49.14 -7.49 9.69
CA GLY A 439 48.54 -7.07 10.96
C GLY A 439 48.75 -8.06 12.12
N PRO A 440 48.40 -7.68 13.36
CA PRO A 440 48.48 -8.57 14.53
C PRO A 440 47.54 -9.78 14.41
N VAL A 441 48.07 -10.99 14.66
CA VAL A 441 47.31 -12.26 14.57
C VAL A 441 47.20 -12.94 15.92
N LYS A 442 45.99 -13.08 16.45
CA LYS A 442 45.76 -13.91 17.64
C LYS A 442 45.65 -15.37 17.29
N LYS A 443 44.84 -15.71 16.28
CA LYS A 443 44.65 -17.09 15.84
C LYS A 443 44.21 -17.11 14.38
N ALA A 444 44.86 -17.91 13.55
CA ALA A 444 44.42 -18.16 12.18
C ALA A 444 44.55 -19.64 11.85
N PHE A 445 43.71 -20.10 10.94
CA PHE A 445 43.79 -21.41 10.31
C PHE A 445 43.87 -21.18 8.81
N VAL A 446 44.80 -21.83 8.15
CA VAL A 446 44.99 -21.75 6.71
C VAL A 446 45.02 -23.18 6.19
N ASP A 447 44.12 -23.49 5.28
CA ASP A 447 44.09 -24.74 4.53
C ASP A 447 44.53 -24.46 3.10
N LEU A 448 45.66 -25.02 2.69
CA LEU A 448 46.25 -24.86 1.35
C LEU A 448 45.57 -25.77 0.30
N GLY A 449 44.51 -26.48 0.67
CA GLY A 449 43.77 -27.32 -0.28
C GLY A 449 44.54 -28.58 -0.71
N TYR A 450 44.06 -29.22 -1.77
CA TYR A 450 44.54 -30.55 -2.20
C TYR A 450 44.96 -30.57 -3.68
N ASP A 451 45.39 -29.45 -4.23
CA ASP A 451 45.69 -29.37 -5.65
C ASP A 451 47.19 -29.53 -5.93
N LYS A 452 47.71 -29.11 -7.10
CA LYS A 452 49.15 -29.16 -7.40
C LYS A 452 49.68 -27.80 -7.82
N ALA A 453 48.91 -26.75 -7.63
CA ALA A 453 49.41 -25.40 -7.73
C ALA A 453 50.23 -25.10 -6.46
N GLY A 454 50.94 -23.98 -6.46
CA GLY A 454 51.80 -23.61 -5.34
C GLY A 454 51.21 -22.38 -4.68
N ASP A 455 50.85 -22.51 -3.43
CA ASP A 455 50.28 -21.43 -2.63
C ASP A 455 51.36 -20.66 -1.89
N VAL A 456 51.15 -19.36 -1.69
CA VAL A 456 52.10 -18.49 -1.00
C VAL A 456 51.45 -17.86 0.23
N ILE A 457 52.01 -18.15 1.41
CA ILE A 457 51.60 -17.53 2.66
C ILE A 457 52.71 -16.61 3.13
N THR A 458 52.45 -15.31 3.17
CA THR A 458 53.37 -14.31 3.70
C THR A 458 52.89 -13.80 5.06
N ILE A 459 53.78 -13.83 6.05
CA ILE A 459 53.57 -13.29 7.39
C ILE A 459 54.68 -12.26 7.64
N ALA A 460 54.30 -11.01 7.91
CA ALA A 460 55.27 -9.92 8.06
C ALA A 460 56.28 -10.16 9.19
N SER A 461 55.86 -10.80 10.30
CA SER A 461 56.74 -11.20 11.41
C SER A 461 56.04 -12.19 12.34
N GLU A 462 56.76 -13.16 12.90
CA GLU A 462 56.25 -14.08 13.91
C GLU A 462 55.83 -13.36 15.22
N ASP A 463 56.46 -12.22 15.53
CA ASP A 463 56.14 -11.44 16.73
C ASP A 463 54.71 -10.87 16.73
N LEU A 464 54.11 -10.74 15.54
CA LEU A 464 52.72 -10.33 15.38
C LEU A 464 51.72 -11.42 15.79
N ILE A 465 52.18 -12.67 15.90
CA ILE A 465 51.34 -13.81 16.27
C ILE A 465 51.29 -13.92 17.79
N SER A 466 50.14 -13.76 18.43
CA SER A 466 50.05 -13.85 19.91
C SER A 466 49.62 -15.21 20.44
N ARG A 467 49.11 -16.11 19.59
CA ARG A 467 48.88 -17.52 19.98
C ARG A 467 49.39 -18.51 18.95
N LYS A 468 48.66 -18.69 17.84
CA LYS A 468 48.99 -19.74 16.89
C LYS A 468 48.39 -19.49 15.51
N ILE A 469 49.19 -19.69 14.48
CA ILE A 469 48.73 -19.96 13.12
C ILE A 469 48.88 -21.45 12.83
N LYS A 470 47.87 -22.06 12.24
CA LYS A 470 47.94 -23.45 11.77
C LYS A 470 47.84 -23.47 10.26
N LEU A 471 48.82 -24.06 9.59
CA LEU A 471 48.82 -24.33 8.16
C LEU A 471 48.56 -25.83 7.96
N SER A 472 47.61 -26.19 7.11
CA SER A 472 47.31 -27.57 6.76
C SER A 472 47.38 -27.84 5.28
N ASN A 473 47.68 -29.09 4.93
CA ASN A 473 47.83 -29.58 3.57
C ASN A 473 48.99 -28.96 2.78
N PHE A 474 50.03 -28.49 3.47
CA PHE A 474 51.23 -27.95 2.84
C PHE A 474 51.92 -29.02 1.96
N ASP A 475 52.12 -28.71 0.68
CA ASP A 475 52.70 -29.55 -0.37
C ASP A 475 54.03 -28.94 -0.88
N LYS A 476 54.69 -29.63 -1.80
CA LYS A 476 56.06 -29.36 -2.25
C LYS A 476 56.25 -28.07 -3.02
N LYS A 477 55.16 -27.46 -3.48
CA LYS A 477 55.17 -26.22 -4.25
C LYS A 477 54.76 -25.01 -3.44
N ASP A 478 54.27 -25.23 -2.24
CA ASP A 478 53.82 -24.15 -1.38
C ASP A 478 55.01 -23.47 -0.73
N GLU A 479 54.85 -22.20 -0.43
CA GLU A 479 55.86 -21.33 0.12
C GLU A 479 55.33 -20.60 1.35
N LEU A 480 56.09 -20.65 2.45
CA LEU A 480 55.86 -19.84 3.64
C LEU A 480 56.93 -18.76 3.72
N ILE A 481 56.52 -17.50 3.70
CA ILE A 481 57.42 -16.35 3.84
C ILE A 481 57.20 -15.71 5.21
N ILE A 482 58.24 -15.60 6.02
CA ILE A 482 58.19 -14.98 7.36
C ILE A 482 59.28 -13.92 7.45
N GLY A 483 58.92 -12.66 7.71
CA GLY A 483 59.92 -11.59 7.87
C GLY A 483 60.79 -11.34 6.63
N GLY A 484 60.32 -11.76 5.45
CA GLY A 484 61.05 -11.70 4.19
C GLY A 484 61.94 -12.91 3.89
N GLU A 485 62.03 -13.88 4.81
CA GLU A 485 62.70 -15.16 4.57
C GLU A 485 61.70 -16.19 4.02
N SER A 486 62.11 -16.95 3.01
CA SER A 486 61.29 -17.95 2.33
C SER A 486 61.63 -19.36 2.81
N TYR A 487 60.58 -20.15 3.06
CA TYR A 487 60.65 -21.52 3.55
C TYR A 487 59.77 -22.42 2.67
N GLY A 488 60.40 -23.37 1.98
CA GLY A 488 59.69 -24.40 1.22
C GLY A 488 59.46 -25.66 2.04
N TYR A 489 58.81 -26.66 1.43
CA TYR A 489 58.47 -27.94 2.07
C TYR A 489 59.65 -28.60 2.81
N GLY A 490 60.83 -28.68 2.18
CA GLY A 490 62.00 -29.31 2.79
C GLY A 490 62.56 -28.55 3.99
N ASP A 491 62.49 -27.22 3.96
CA ASP A 491 62.98 -26.37 5.04
C ASP A 491 62.11 -26.55 6.29
N LEU A 492 60.79 -26.59 6.09
CA LEU A 492 59.78 -26.73 7.12
C LEU A 492 59.74 -28.13 7.77
N GLN A 493 60.31 -29.16 7.14
CA GLN A 493 60.46 -30.47 7.78
C GLN A 493 61.53 -30.49 8.88
N SER A 494 62.43 -29.50 8.88
CA SER A 494 63.54 -29.40 9.82
C SER A 494 63.51 -28.12 10.66
N THR A 495 62.52 -27.26 10.41
CA THR A 495 62.36 -25.96 11.06
C THR A 495 61.07 -25.95 11.87
N ASP A 496 61.21 -25.75 13.18
CA ASP A 496 60.07 -25.55 14.08
C ASP A 496 59.92 -24.06 14.39
N PHE A 497 58.68 -23.56 14.35
CA PHE A 497 58.31 -22.23 14.80
C PHE A 497 57.53 -22.32 16.10
N ASP A 498 57.71 -21.34 16.99
CA ASP A 498 57.00 -21.33 18.28
C ASP A 498 55.50 -21.12 18.09
N ARG A 499 55.12 -20.28 17.11
CA ARG A 499 53.74 -19.80 16.95
C ARG A 499 53.09 -20.22 15.64
N ILE A 500 53.80 -20.94 14.78
CA ILE A 500 53.28 -21.47 13.52
C ILE A 500 53.42 -22.99 13.56
N SER A 501 52.33 -23.71 13.26
CA SER A 501 52.42 -25.16 13.03
C SER A 501 51.99 -25.50 11.63
N VAL A 502 52.81 -26.29 10.96
CA VAL A 502 52.56 -26.78 9.60
C VAL A 502 52.25 -28.27 9.67
N SER A 503 51.21 -28.71 8.97
CA SER A 503 50.96 -30.13 8.73
C SER A 503 50.98 -30.38 7.22
N PHE A 504 51.78 -31.38 6.82
CA PHE A 504 52.04 -31.67 5.42
C PHE A 504 51.02 -32.59 4.81
N ARG A 505 50.80 -32.41 3.51
CA ARG A 505 49.90 -33.28 2.73
C ARG A 505 50.42 -34.71 2.70
N GLY A 506 49.55 -35.67 3.02
CA GLY A 506 49.85 -37.10 2.98
C GLY A 506 50.58 -37.64 4.20
N GLU A 507 50.90 -36.82 5.20
CA GLU A 507 51.28 -37.30 6.52
C GLU A 507 50.03 -37.68 7.30
N THR A 508 49.67 -38.97 7.28
CA THR A 508 48.85 -39.51 8.38
C THR A 508 49.64 -39.29 9.67
N ALA A 509 49.12 -38.44 10.55
CA ALA A 509 49.67 -38.20 11.87
C ALA A 509 50.09 -39.55 12.49
N ALA A 510 51.38 -39.72 12.75
CA ALA A 510 51.85 -40.81 13.58
C ALA A 510 51.15 -40.64 14.93
N ILE A 511 50.18 -41.52 15.21
CA ILE A 511 49.50 -41.62 16.49
C ILE A 511 50.59 -41.90 17.52
N VAL A 512 51.01 -40.87 18.26
CA VAL A 512 51.59 -41.08 19.59
C VAL A 512 50.42 -41.51 20.46
N PRO A 513 50.43 -42.71 21.05
CA PRO A 513 49.31 -43.18 21.86
C PRO A 513 49.29 -42.40 23.18
N GLU A 514 48.35 -41.46 23.31
CA GLU A 514 47.87 -41.07 24.64
C GLU A 514 46.88 -42.14 25.11
N GLU A 515 47.16 -42.69 26.30
CA GLU A 515 46.28 -43.65 26.97
C GLU A 515 44.88 -43.07 27.26
N PRO A 516 43.84 -43.93 27.31
CA PRO A 516 42.46 -43.49 27.21
C PRO A 516 41.91 -43.02 28.56
N SER A 517 41.16 -41.92 28.54
CA SER A 517 40.14 -41.69 29.57
C SER A 517 38.83 -41.18 28.95
N GLY A 518 37.86 -42.09 28.90
CA GLY A 518 36.52 -41.84 29.41
C GLY A 518 35.57 -40.92 28.62
N SER A 519 34.83 -41.56 27.71
CA SER A 519 33.36 -41.50 27.60
C SER A 519 32.65 -40.35 26.86
N ASN A 520 31.94 -40.81 25.83
CA ASN A 520 30.58 -40.50 25.39
C ASN A 520 30.31 -39.32 24.44
N ALA A 521 30.25 -39.75 23.18
CA ALA A 521 29.52 -39.17 22.07
C ALA A 521 28.07 -38.76 22.38
N SER A 522 27.65 -37.66 21.76
CA SER A 522 26.32 -37.51 21.16
C SER A 522 26.46 -36.59 19.95
N THR A 523 26.47 -37.22 18.78
CA THR A 523 26.37 -36.63 17.44
C THR A 523 24.89 -36.41 17.10
N GLY A 524 24.57 -35.31 16.44
CA GLY A 524 23.23 -35.05 15.93
C GLY A 524 23.14 -33.73 15.16
N PHE A 525 23.87 -33.64 14.04
CA PHE A 525 23.55 -32.74 12.93
C PHE A 525 22.85 -33.61 11.88
N ASP A 526 21.65 -33.23 11.48
CA ASP A 526 20.96 -33.75 10.29
C ASP A 526 20.40 -32.55 9.53
N PHE A 527 20.73 -32.49 8.24
CA PHE A 527 20.18 -31.54 7.27
C PHE A 527 18.88 -32.11 6.68
N LEU A 528 17.84 -31.29 6.66
CA LEU A 528 16.84 -31.20 5.60
C LEU A 528 16.41 -29.73 5.47
#